data_AF-A0A9Q4KJQ3-F1
#
_entry.id   AF-A0A9Q4KJQ3-F1
#
_cell.length_a   1.000
_cell.length_b   1.000
_cell.length_c   1.000
_cell.angle_alpha   90.00
_cell.angle_beta   90.00
_cell.angle_gamma   90.00
#
_symmetry.space_group_name_H-M   'P 1'
#
loop_
_entity.id
_entity.type
_entity.pdbx_description
1 polymer ?
#
loop_
_entity_poly.entity_id
_entity_poly.type
_entity_poly.pdbx_seq_one_letter_code
_entity_poly.pdbx_strand_id
1 'polypeptide(L)' 'MNYTQRDKARILRVTTRTLQRWRTTKPELYAIIEASFILREAISLDEETDKKVKEMIKEAIPENS' A
#
# COMPACT_ATOMS: atom_id res chain seq x y z
N MET A 1 0.81 5.05 2.41
CA MET A 1 1.44 5.86 1.33
C MET A 1 0.54 5.77 0.11
N ASN A 2 -0.14 6.85 -0.31
CA ASN A 2 -1.12 6.74 -1.40
C ASN A 2 -0.43 6.64 -2.76
N TYR A 3 -0.51 5.50 -3.45
CA TYR A 3 0.11 5.33 -4.77
C TYR A 3 -0.59 6.17 -5.84
N THR A 4 0.14 7.06 -6.51
CA THR A 4 -0.42 7.81 -7.65
C THR A 4 -0.58 6.90 -8.88
N GLN A 5 -1.39 7.31 -9.87
CA GLN A 5 -1.48 6.59 -11.15
C GLN A 5 -0.12 6.42 -11.84
N ARG A 6 0.81 7.37 -11.64
CA ARG A 6 2.17 7.27 -12.18
C ARG A 6 3.00 6.22 -11.44
N ASP A 7 2.88 6.15 -10.12
CA ASP A 7 3.59 5.15 -9.31
C ASP A 7 3.10 3.75 -9.63
N LYS A 8 1.78 3.56 -9.68
CA LYS A 8 1.16 2.28 -10.08
C LYS A 8 1.67 1.83 -11.45
N ALA A 9 1.68 2.74 -12.43
CA ALA A 9 2.19 2.43 -13.77
C ALA A 9 3.69 2.08 -13.78
N ARG A 10 4.50 2.79 -12.99
CA ARG A 10 5.95 2.52 -12.86
C ARG A 10 6.21 1.15 -12.23
N ILE A 11 5.48 0.80 -11.17
CA ILE A 11 5.57 -0.50 -10.49
C ILE A 11 5.21 -1.65 -11.44
N LEU A 12 4.14 -1.47 -12.22
CA LEU A 12 3.68 -2.44 -13.20
C LEU A 12 4.50 -2.45 -14.50
N ARG A 13 5.50 -1.55 -14.63
CA ARG A 13 6.32 -1.37 -15.83
C ARG A 13 5.50 -1.14 -17.11
N VAL A 14 4.43 -0.35 -16.99
CA VAL A 14 3.58 0.07 -18.11
C VAL A 14 3.50 1.59 -18.19
N THR A 15 3.00 2.11 -19.32
CA THR A 15 2.67 3.53 -19.39
C THR A 15 1.42 3.84 -18.57
N THR A 16 1.31 5.06 -18.05
CA THR A 16 0.08 5.56 -17.40
C THR A 16 -1.13 5.45 -18.31
N ARG A 17 -0.95 5.68 -19.61
CA ARG A 17 -2.01 5.55 -20.64
C ARG A 17 -2.50 4.11 -20.78
N THR A 18 -1.60 3.13 -20.75
CA THR A 18 -1.96 1.70 -20.76
C THR A 18 -2.79 1.33 -19.53
N LEU A 19 -2.32 1.73 -18.34
CA LEU A 19 -3.04 1.47 -17.09
C LEU A 19 -4.42 2.14 -17.07
N GLN A 20 -4.54 3.37 -17.58
CA GLN A 20 -5.83 4.05 -17.72
C GLN A 20 -6.77 3.32 -18.68
N ARG A 21 -6.27 2.82 -19.82
CA ARG A 21 -7.09 2.06 -20.78
C ARG A 21 -7.63 0.76 -20.19
N TRP A 22 -6.89 0.11 -19.28
CA TRP A 22 -7.35 -1.14 -18.65
C TRP A 22 -8.64 -0.97 -17.84
N ARG A 23 -8.99 0.24 -17.40
CA ARG A 23 -10.30 0.52 -16.79
C ARG A 23 -11.47 0.09 -17.66
N THR A 24 -11.33 0.19 -18.97
CA THR A 24 -12.38 -0.16 -19.93
C THR A 24 -12.05 -1.43 -20.72
N THR A 25 -10.78 -1.67 -21.05
CA THR A 25 -10.39 -2.82 -21.88
C THR A 25 -10.14 -4.10 -21.10
N LYS A 26 -9.86 -4.00 -19.80
CA LYS A 26 -9.56 -5.13 -18.89
C LYS A 26 -10.07 -4.82 -17.47
N PRO A 27 -11.39 -4.59 -17.28
CA PRO A 27 -11.94 -4.05 -16.03
C PRO A 27 -11.66 -4.95 -14.82
N GLU A 28 -11.76 -6.27 -14.97
CA GLU A 28 -11.48 -7.23 -13.88
C GLU A 28 -10.00 -7.20 -13.44
N LEU A 29 -9.07 -7.19 -14.41
CA LEU A 29 -7.64 -7.04 -14.12
C LEU A 29 -7.34 -5.71 -13.43
N TYR A 30 -7.96 -4.63 -13.91
CA TYR A 30 -7.82 -3.31 -13.30
C TYR A 30 -8.28 -3.33 -11.83
N ALA A 31 -9.43 -3.95 -11.53
CA ALA A 31 -9.94 -4.07 -10.18
C ALA A 31 -9.00 -4.86 -9.25
N ILE A 32 -8.46 -5.99 -9.72
CA ILE A 32 -7.48 -6.79 -8.95
C ILE A 32 -6.22 -5.98 -8.64
N ILE A 33 -5.71 -5.24 -9.62
CA ILE A 33 -4.52 -4.39 -9.47
C ILE A 33 -4.78 -3.28 -8.45
N GLU A 34 -5.90 -2.57 -8.54
CA GLU A 34 -6.26 -1.51 -7.60
C GLU A 34 -6.41 -2.06 -6.17
N ALA A 35 -7.10 -3.20 -6.01
CA ALA A 35 -7.22 -3.87 -4.71
C ALA A 35 -5.85 -4.24 -4.12
N SER A 36 -4.92 -4.69 -4.96
CA SER A 36 -3.55 -5.03 -4.55
C SER A 36 -2.78 -3.81 -4.04
N PHE A 37 -2.98 -2.62 -4.63
CA PHE A 37 -2.35 -1.39 -4.14
C PHE A 37 -2.96 -0.94 -2.81
N ILE A 38 -4.29 -1.02 -2.66
CA ILE A 38 -4.97 -0.74 -1.39
C ILE A 38 -4.45 -1.67 -0.29
N LEU A 39 -4.31 -2.97 -0.58
CA LEU A 39 -3.81 -3.95 0.38
C LEU A 39 -2.37 -3.63 0.82
N ARG A 40 -1.49 -3.25 -0.12
CA ARG A 40 -0.12 -2.83 0.22
C ARG A 40 -0.09 -1.62 1.15
N GLU A 41 -0.98 -0.66 0.93
CA GLU A 41 -1.11 0.51 1.79
C GLU A 41 -1.60 0.12 3.19
N ALA A 42 -2.58 -0.78 3.28
CA ALA A 42 -3.08 -1.30 4.55
C ALA A 42 -1.99 -2.03 5.34
N ILE A 43 -1.22 -2.91 4.70
CA ILE A 43 -0.10 -3.63 5.33
C ILE A 43 0.93 -2.64 5.89
N SER A 44 1.32 -1.64 5.10
CA SER A 44 2.31 -0.64 5.55
C SER A 44 1.80 0.17 6.74
N LEU A 45 0.51 0.49 6.80
CA LEU A 45 -0.09 1.20 7.92
C LEU A 45 -0.17 0.32 9.18
N ASP A 46 -0.50 -0.95 9.00
CA ASP A 46 -0.53 -1.95 10.08
C ASP A 46 0.86 -2.11 10.71
N GLU A 47 1.90 -2.27 9.88
CA GLU A 47 3.30 -2.35 10.33
C GLU A 47 3.75 -1.09 11.08
N GLU A 48 3.39 0.10 10.57
CA GLU A 48 3.71 1.37 11.24
C GLU A 48 2.99 1.49 12.59
N THR A 49 1.74 1.03 12.65
CA THR A 49 0.91 1.05 13.86
C THR A 49 1.46 0.08 14.91
N ASP A 50 1.75 -1.16 14.52
CA ASP A 50 2.35 -2.17 15.38
C ASP A 50 3.68 -1.69 15.96
N LYS A 51 4.52 -1.07 15.12
CA LYS A 51 5.79 -0.48 15.56
C LYS A 51 5.56 0.61 16.63
N LYS A 52 4.64 1.56 16.39
CA LYS A 52 4.31 2.62 17.35
C LYS A 52 3.82 2.06 18.68
N VAL A 53 2.93 1.07 18.64
CA VAL A 53 2.41 0.41 19.85
C VAL A 53 3.54 -0.24 20.64
N LYS A 54 4.45 -0.95 19.97
CA LYS A 54 5.62 -1.57 20.62
C LYS A 54 6.55 -0.53 21.26
N GLU A 55 6.78 0.59 20.59
CA GLU A 55 7.59 1.70 21.13
C GLU A 55 6.93 2.30 22.38
N MET A 56 5.63 2.59 22.32
CA MET A 56 4.87 3.11 23.47
C MET A 56 4.90 2.17 24.68
N ILE A 57 4.75 0.85 24.46
CA ILE A 57 4.80 -0.14 25.54
C ILE A 57 6.19 -0.18 26.18
N LYS A 58 7.27 -0.16 25.38
CA LYS A 58 8.65 -0.15 25.89
C LYS A 58 8.96 1.11 26.69
N GLU A 59 8.42 2.25 26.29
CA GLU A 59 8.57 3.51 27.04
C GLU A 59 7.78 3.50 28.35
N ALA A 60 6.57 2.94 28.34
CA ALA A 60 5.70 2.88 29.52
C ALA A 60 6.13 1.81 30.55
N ILE A 61 6.71 0.70 30.08
CA ILE A 61 7.20 -0.42 30.90
C ILE A 61 8.68 -0.63 30.56
N PRO A 62 9.61 0.19 31.13
CA PRO A 62 11.03 -0.02 30.93
C PRO A 62 11.41 -1.38 31.53
N GLU A 63 12.15 -2.21 30.78
CA GLU A 63 12.55 -3.58 31.15
C GLU A 63 13.51 -3.69 32.37
N ASN A 64 13.55 -2.69 33.25
CA ASN A 64 14.28 -2.72 34.51
C ASN A 64 13.33 -2.58 35.70
N SER A 65 12.85 -3.71 36.21
CA SER A 65 12.48 -3.96 37.61
C SER A 65 12.95 -5.36 37.99
#